data_AF-A0A430HSY9-F1
#
_entry.id   AF-A0A430HSY9-F1
#
_cell.length_a   1.000
_cell.length_b   1.000
_cell.length_c   1.000
_cell.angle_alpha   90.00
_cell.angle_beta   90.00
_cell.angle_gamma   90.00
#
_symmetry.space_group_name_H-M   'P 1'
#
loop_
_entity.id
_entity.type
_entity.pdbx_description
1 polymer ?
#
loop_
_entity_poly.entity_id
_entity_poly.type
_entity_poly.pdbx_seq_one_letter_code
_entity_poly.pdbx_strand_id
1 'polypeptide(L)' 'MTALSTILLRAAAVAALAAGATGCAAITPVQAWEKGTLAKTEMLMEGDGLEARFNEHIYNSREAASGGSGVGGGGCGCN' A
#
# COMPACT_ATOMS: atom_id res chain seq x y z
N MET A 1 -45.25 15.01 -17.73
CA MET A 1 -43.91 15.60 -17.42
C MET A 1 -43.17 14.87 -16.31
N THR A 2 -43.81 14.49 -15.20
CA THR A 2 -43.16 13.77 -14.08
C THR A 2 -42.64 12.37 -14.45
N ALA A 3 -43.40 11.58 -15.23
CA ALA A 3 -43.00 10.23 -15.64
C ALA A 3 -41.72 10.22 -16.52
N LEU A 4 -41.61 11.17 -17.45
CA LEU A 4 -40.43 11.30 -18.32
C LEU A 4 -39.18 11.68 -17.51
N SER A 5 -39.32 12.58 -16.54
CA SER A 5 -38.22 12.97 -15.64
C SER A 5 -37.75 11.80 -14.75
N THR A 6 -38.68 10.99 -14.22
CA THR A 6 -38.31 9.80 -13.42
C THR A 6 -37.62 8.71 -14.24
N ILE A 7 -38.00 8.56 -15.52
CA ILE A 7 -37.33 7.61 -16.43
C ILE A 7 -35.91 8.08 -16.73
N LEU A 8 -35.72 9.38 -17.00
CA LEU A 8 -34.40 9.95 -17.25
C LEU A 8 -33.47 9.86 -16.03
N LEU A 9 -33.97 10.11 -14.81
CA LEU A 9 -33.18 9.94 -13.59
C LEU A 9 -32.73 8.50 -13.36
N ARG A 10 -33.62 7.53 -13.60
CA ARG A 10 -33.29 6.10 -13.45
C ARG A 10 -32.28 5.66 -14.50
N ALA A 11 -32.45 6.09 -15.75
CA ALA A 11 -31.51 5.81 -16.82
C ALA A 11 -30.11 6.37 -16.51
N ALA A 12 -30.04 7.60 -15.99
CA ALA A 12 -28.78 8.21 -15.58
C ALA A 12 -28.12 7.46 -14.41
N ALA A 13 -28.89 7.02 -13.42
CA ALA A 13 -28.37 6.24 -12.29
C ALA A 13 -27.81 4.87 -12.73
N VAL A 14 -28.51 4.18 -13.64
CA VAL A 14 -28.05 2.90 -14.20
C VAL A 14 -26.77 3.09 -15.03
N ALA A 15 -26.71 4.16 -15.84
CA ALA A 15 -25.52 4.48 -16.62
C ALA A 15 -24.31 4.80 -15.72
N ALA A 16 -24.51 5.55 -14.64
CA ALA A 16 -23.44 5.86 -13.67
C ALA A 16 -22.93 4.61 -12.96
N LEU A 17 -23.82 3.71 -12.56
CA LEU A 17 -23.45 2.44 -11.92
C LEU A 17 -22.66 1.54 -12.88
N ALA A 18 -23.08 1.44 -14.15
CA ALA A 18 -22.37 0.67 -15.17
C ALA A 18 -20.97 1.23 -15.44
N ALA A 19 -20.82 2.55 -15.49
CA ALA A 19 -19.52 3.20 -15.68
C ALA A 19 -18.58 3.02 -14.47
N GLY A 20 -19.11 2.98 -13.24
CA GLY A 20 -18.31 2.71 -12.04
C GLY A 20 -17.83 1.26 -11.93
N ALA A 21 -18.54 0.30 -12.53
CA ALA A 21 -18.22 -1.13 -12.44
C ALA A 21 -17.02 -1.56 -13.30
N THR A 22 -16.58 -0.76 -14.27
CA THR A 22 -15.48 -1.12 -15.18
C THR A 22 -14.08 -0.76 -14.66
N GLY A 23 -13.97 -0.10 -13.49
CA GLY A 23 -12.70 0.49 -13.02
C GLY A 23 -11.54 -0.50 -12.90
N CYS A 24 -11.80 -1.74 -12.47
CA CYS A 24 -10.77 -2.77 -12.31
C CYS A 24 -10.68 -3.74 -13.49
N ALA A 25 -11.57 -3.64 -14.48
CA ALA A 25 -11.63 -4.60 -15.59
C ALA A 25 -10.50 -4.41 -16.62
N ALA A 26 -9.87 -3.22 -16.65
CA ALA A 26 -8.77 -2.90 -17.57
C ALA A 26 -7.37 -3.17 -16.97
N ILE A 27 -7.29 -3.76 -15.77
CA ILE A 27 -6.01 -4.06 -15.13
C ILE A 27 -5.43 -5.33 -15.77
N THR A 28 -4.31 -5.20 -16.46
CA THR A 28 -3.55 -6.36 -16.94
C THR A 28 -2.98 -7.13 -15.74
N PRO A 29 -3.27 -8.44 -15.61
CA PRO A 29 -2.74 -9.24 -14.51
C PRO A 29 -1.21 -9.35 -14.64
N VAL A 30 -0.52 -8.94 -13.58
CA VAL A 30 0.94 -9.04 -13.44
C VAL A 30 1.32 -10.49 -13.12
N GLN A 31 2.30 -11.02 -13.84
CA GLN A 31 2.79 -12.38 -13.62
C GLN A 31 3.71 -12.45 -12.41
N ALA A 32 3.74 -13.58 -11.71
CA ALA A 32 4.49 -13.73 -10.46
C ALA A 32 6.01 -13.43 -10.61
N TRP A 33 6.59 -13.73 -11.78
CA TRP A 33 8.00 -13.48 -12.07
C TRP A 33 8.33 -12.02 -12.42
N GLU A 34 7.35 -11.19 -12.75
CA GLU A 34 7.55 -9.76 -13.07
C GLU A 34 7.85 -8.92 -11.81
N LYS A 35 7.66 -9.51 -10.62
CA LYS A 35 7.98 -8.87 -9.34
C LYS A 35 9.40 -8.32 -9.31
N GLY A 36 10.38 -9.05 -9.83
CA GLY A 36 11.79 -8.63 -9.82
C GLY A 36 12.07 -7.36 -10.62
N THR A 37 11.22 -7.03 -11.60
CA THR A 37 11.38 -5.84 -12.45
C THR A 37 10.47 -4.69 -12.02
N LEU A 38 9.28 -5.01 -11.49
CA LEU A 38 8.27 -4.00 -11.11
C LEU A 38 8.44 -3.47 -9.69
N ALA A 39 9.00 -4.26 -8.77
CA ALA A 39 9.25 -3.85 -7.39
C ALA A 39 10.61 -3.15 -7.28
N LYS A 40 10.65 -1.86 -7.63
CA LYS A 40 11.88 -1.07 -7.55
C LYS A 40 12.26 -0.78 -6.11
N THR A 41 13.56 -0.66 -5.83
CA THR A 41 14.08 -0.36 -4.48
C THR A 41 13.55 0.96 -3.95
N GLU A 42 13.43 1.99 -4.80
CA GLU A 42 12.90 3.31 -4.44
C GLU A 42 11.40 3.32 -4.06
N MET A 43 10.68 2.22 -4.25
CA MET A 43 9.28 2.07 -3.81
C MET A 43 9.17 1.50 -2.38
N LEU A 44 10.29 1.10 -1.77
CA LEU A 44 10.34 0.65 -0.39
C LEU A 44 10.05 1.83 0.56
N MET A 45 9.20 1.60 1.57
CA MET A 45 8.87 2.59 2.60
C MET A 45 10.10 3.07 3.38
N GLU A 46 11.01 2.14 3.65
CA GLU A 46 12.25 2.37 4.41
C GLU A 46 13.38 2.96 3.54
N GLY A 47 13.19 3.03 2.22
CA GLY A 47 14.22 3.45 1.26
C GLY A 47 15.33 2.40 1.09
N ASP A 48 16.59 2.86 1.11
CA ASP A 48 17.75 1.99 0.94
C ASP A 48 17.99 1.10 2.18
N GLY A 49 18.23 -0.19 1.95
CA GLY A 49 18.39 -1.16 3.02
C GLY A 49 19.67 -0.98 3.86
N LEU A 50 20.73 -0.38 3.31
CA LEU A 50 21.93 -0.07 4.07
C LEU A 50 21.70 1.13 4.98
N GLU A 51 21.05 2.18 4.45
CA GLU A 51 20.66 3.35 5.23
C GLU A 51 19.72 2.99 6.40
N ALA A 52 18.71 2.17 6.13
CA ALA A 52 17.80 1.66 7.15
C ALA A 52 18.53 0.98 8.31
N ARG A 53 19.46 0.06 7.99
CA ARG A 53 20.26 -0.66 8.98
C ARG A 53 21.22 0.24 9.75
N PHE A 54 21.77 1.25 9.08
CA PHE A 54 22.66 2.21 9.72
C PHE A 54 21.91 3.10 10.72
N ASN A 55 20.73 3.58 10.33
CA ASN A 55 19.86 4.35 11.20
C ASN A 55 19.41 3.51 12.41
N GLU A 56 18.98 2.27 12.18
CA GLU A 56 18.61 1.36 13.27
C GLU A 56 19.80 1.08 14.22
N HIS A 57 21.01 0.93 13.69
CA HIS A 57 22.21 0.80 14.52
C HIS A 57 22.46 2.04 15.40
N ILE A 58 22.28 3.24 14.84
CA ILE A 58 22.39 4.50 15.61
C ILE A 58 21.30 4.57 16.70
N TYR A 59 20.04 4.30 16.35
CA TYR A 59 18.93 4.35 17.29
C TYR A 59 19.13 3.34 18.43
N ASN A 60 19.51 2.10 18.12
CA ASN A 60 19.82 1.11 19.15
C ASN A 60 21.02 1.55 20.00
N SER A 61 22.08 2.10 19.40
CA SER A 61 23.24 2.55 20.18
C SER A 61 22.93 3.71 21.13
N ARG A 62 21.90 4.51 20.84
CA ARG A 62 21.53 5.69 21.65
C ARG A 62 20.39 5.42 22.62
N GLU A 63 19.44 4.58 22.21
CA GLU A 63 18.11 4.51 22.82
C GLU A 63 17.65 3.06 23.09
N ALA A 64 18.51 2.05 22.97
CA ALA A 64 18.12 0.63 23.11
C ALA A 64 17.41 0.24 24.41
N ALA A 65 17.43 1.08 25.45
CA ALA A 65 16.62 0.91 26.66
C ALA A 65 15.10 0.79 26.37
N SER A 66 14.60 1.31 25.24
CA SER A 66 13.17 1.24 24.85
C SER A 66 12.80 0.01 24.01
N GLY A 67 13.77 -0.80 23.58
CA GLY A 67 13.56 -1.95 22.68
C GLY A 67 13.66 -1.57 21.20
N GLY A 68 14.33 -2.41 20.39
CA GLY A 68 14.57 -2.19 18.95
C GLY A 68 13.36 -2.52 18.06
N SER A 69 13.51 -2.33 16.74
CA SER A 69 12.42 -2.40 15.73
C SER A 69 11.81 -3.80 15.49
N GLY A 70 12.24 -4.84 16.21
CA GLY A 70 11.87 -6.24 15.98
C GLY A 70 10.91 -6.83 17.01
N VAL A 71 10.01 -7.71 16.56
CA VAL A 71 9.13 -8.53 17.42
C VAL A 71 9.81 -9.86 17.79
N GLY A 72 10.61 -9.85 18.85
CA GLY A 72 11.14 -11.07 19.47
C GLY A 72 12.56 -10.94 20.02
N GLY A 73 12.68 -10.76 21.33
CA GLY A 73 13.95 -10.79 22.09
C GLY A 73 13.83 -9.99 23.38
N GLY A 74 13.43 -10.63 24.47
CA GLY A 74 12.94 -9.96 25.67
C GLY A 74 14.01 -9.30 26.56
N GLY A 75 13.62 -8.15 27.14
CA GLY A 75 14.11 -7.67 28.44
C GLY A 75 15.41 -6.85 28.42
N CYS A 76 15.40 -5.74 29.17
CA CYS A 76 16.56 -4.89 29.52
C CYS A 76 17.17 -3.98 28.43
N GLY A 77 16.70 -4.05 27.17
CA GLY A 77 17.20 -3.17 26.11
C GLY A 77 18.51 -3.63 25.47
N CYS A 78 18.72 -4.94 25.40
CA CYS A 78 19.79 -5.55 24.60
C CYS A 78 19.14 -6.35 23.46
N ASN A 79 18.94 -5.69 22.31
CA ASN A 79 18.86 -6.40 21.02
C ASN A 79 20.29 -6.65 20.52
#